data_AF-A0A6I6AH92-F1
#
_entry.id   AF-A0A6I6AH92-F1
#
_cell.length_a   1.000
_cell.length_b   1.000
_cell.length_c   1.000
_cell.angle_alpha   90.00
_cell.angle_beta   90.00
_cell.angle_gamma   90.00
#
_symmetry.space_group_name_H-M   'P 1'
#
loop_
_entity.id
_entity.type
_entity.pdbx_description
1 polymer ?
#
loop_
_entity_poly.entity_id
_entity_poly.type
_entity_poly.pdbx_seq_one_letter_code
_entity_poly.pdbx_strand_id
1 'polypeptide(L)'
;MSPGPVRDSQPHRSVRLLDPELQSELNLLYDELSLLLRYLKTLNVRNYSVFIVENNLNLLTLPSFRRGMAIRGEGIAVTRLEDLSCLSRNQLIYWGDLDVEGFQILSRLRNLFPHVRSVMMDQEMLNSHAAAIAKGNPS
;
A
#
# COMPACT_ATOMS: atom_id res chain seq x y z
N MET A 1 -5.20 -33.57 -26.56
CA MET A 1 -4.91 -32.84 -25.31
C MET A 1 -5.90 -31.69 -25.23
N SER A 2 -6.84 -31.72 -24.28
CA SER A 2 -7.70 -30.56 -24.02
C SER A 2 -6.85 -29.48 -23.36
N PRO A 3 -6.97 -28.20 -23.75
CA PRO A 3 -6.27 -27.13 -23.05
C PRO A 3 -6.74 -27.11 -21.60
N GLY A 4 -5.79 -27.15 -20.66
CA GLY A 4 -6.09 -26.99 -19.24
C GLY A 4 -6.77 -25.65 -18.97
N PRO A 5 -7.45 -25.49 -17.82
CA PRO A 5 -8.17 -24.26 -17.53
C PRO A 5 -7.25 -23.05 -17.62
N VAL A 6 -7.66 -22.05 -18.42
CA VAL A 6 -6.96 -20.77 -18.56
C VAL A 6 -6.99 -20.08 -17.20
N ARG A 7 -5.82 -19.76 -16.66
CA ARG A 7 -5.73 -19.00 -15.41
C ARG A 7 -6.17 -17.56 -15.67
N ASP A 8 -7.13 -17.11 -14.87
CA ASP A 8 -7.66 -15.74 -14.93
C ASP A 8 -6.56 -14.71 -14.59
N SER A 9 -6.46 -13.62 -15.36
CA SER A 9 -5.41 -12.61 -15.21
C SER A 9 -5.72 -11.68 -14.03
N GLN A 10 -5.57 -12.19 -12.81
CA GLN A 10 -5.77 -11.39 -11.61
C GLN A 10 -4.63 -10.39 -11.42
N PRO A 11 -4.92 -9.19 -10.88
CA PRO A 11 -3.90 -8.16 -10.67
C PRO A 11 -2.90 -8.59 -9.58
N HIS A 12 -1.62 -8.42 -9.86
CA HIS A 12 -0.56 -8.50 -8.85
C HIS A 12 -0.40 -7.16 -8.12
N ARG A 13 0.21 -7.21 -6.94
CA ARG A 13 0.60 -6.06 -6.13
C ARG A 13 2.04 -6.22 -5.67
N SER A 14 2.81 -5.15 -5.79
CA SER A 14 4.10 -5.06 -5.12
C SER A 14 3.89 -4.88 -3.63
N VAL A 15 4.58 -5.72 -2.87
CA VAL A 15 4.49 -5.83 -1.42
C VAL A 15 5.92 -5.85 -0.90
N ARG A 16 6.18 -5.08 0.14
CA ARG A 16 7.49 -5.05 0.80
C ARG A 16 7.32 -5.24 2.30
N LEU A 17 8.00 -6.20 2.89
CA LEU A 17 8.05 -6.38 4.34
C LEU A 17 9.11 -5.43 4.91
N LEU A 18 8.72 -4.68 5.94
CA LEU A 18 9.58 -3.68 6.58
C LEU A 18 10.19 -4.22 7.88
N ASP A 19 9.86 -5.45 8.23
CA ASP A 19 10.30 -6.13 9.46
C ASP A 19 10.81 -7.55 9.14
N PRO A 20 12.10 -7.85 9.36
CA PRO A 20 12.66 -9.19 9.22
C PRO A 20 12.01 -10.24 10.14
N GLU A 21 11.52 -9.85 11.34
CA GLU A 21 10.80 -10.77 12.24
C GLU A 21 9.46 -11.18 11.61
N LEU A 22 8.73 -10.22 11.02
CA LEU A 22 7.48 -10.48 10.30
C LEU A 22 7.71 -11.33 9.04
N GLN A 23 8.80 -11.08 8.33
CA GLN A 23 9.19 -11.90 7.17
C GLN A 23 9.38 -13.37 7.56
N SER A 24 10.08 -13.60 8.66
CA SER A 24 10.32 -14.94 9.22
C SER A 24 9.01 -15.58 9.68
N GLU A 25 8.14 -14.83 10.38
CA GLU A 25 6.80 -15.27 10.82
C GLU A 25 5.93 -15.74 9.65
N LEU A 26 6.01 -15.03 8.52
CA LEU A 26 5.28 -15.34 7.29
C LEU A 26 5.95 -16.41 6.41
N ASN A 27 7.13 -16.92 6.79
CA ASN A 27 7.94 -17.85 6.01
C ASN A 27 8.21 -17.38 4.57
N LEU A 28 8.47 -16.07 4.39
CA LEU A 28 8.76 -15.47 3.10
C LEU A 28 10.28 -15.36 2.88
N LEU A 29 10.76 -15.83 1.73
CA LEU A 29 12.19 -15.82 1.40
C LEU A 29 12.73 -14.42 1.08
N TYR A 30 11.87 -13.56 0.55
CA TYR A 30 12.21 -12.20 0.14
C TYR A 30 11.32 -11.21 0.87
N ASP A 31 11.89 -10.04 1.16
CA ASP A 31 11.17 -8.91 1.75
C ASP A 31 10.32 -8.20 0.69
N GLU A 32 10.75 -8.17 -0.58
CA GLU A 32 9.98 -7.61 -1.70
C GLU A 32 9.39 -8.68 -2.63
N LEU A 33 8.08 -8.60 -2.91
CA LEU A 33 7.32 -9.60 -3.65
C LEU A 33 6.25 -8.96 -4.55
N SER A 34 5.91 -9.63 -5.65
CA SER A 34 4.75 -9.30 -6.48
C SER A 34 3.67 -10.38 -6.32
N LEU A 35 2.64 -10.11 -5.50
CA LEU A 35 1.65 -11.08 -5.08
C LEU A 35 0.26 -10.79 -5.65
N LEU A 36 -0.47 -11.84 -6.01
CA LEU A 36 -1.90 -11.74 -6.32
C LEU A 36 -2.68 -11.37 -5.06
N LEU A 37 -3.72 -10.54 -5.21
CA LEU A 37 -4.55 -10.07 -4.08
C LEU A 37 -5.07 -11.23 -3.21
N ARG A 38 -5.43 -12.38 -3.80
CA ARG A 38 -5.87 -13.55 -3.03
C ARG A 38 -4.82 -14.11 -2.06
N TYR A 39 -3.53 -13.99 -2.36
CA TYR A 39 -2.47 -14.43 -1.45
C TYR A 39 -2.29 -13.45 -0.29
N LEU A 40 -2.56 -12.16 -0.52
CA LEU A 40 -2.61 -11.16 0.55
C LEU A 40 -3.78 -11.43 1.51
N LYS A 41 -4.92 -11.92 1.01
CA LYS A 41 -6.06 -12.35 1.86
C LYS A 41 -5.69 -13.47 2.82
N THR A 42 -4.74 -14.33 2.44
CA THR A 42 -4.32 -15.49 3.25
C THR A 42 -3.25 -15.16 4.28
N LEU A 43 -2.68 -13.95 4.27
CA LEU A 43 -1.71 -13.53 5.28
C LEU A 43 -2.42 -13.38 6.64
N ASN A 44 -2.25 -14.39 7.50
CA ASN A 44 -2.85 -14.41 8.83
C ASN A 44 -1.91 -13.82 9.87
N VAL A 45 -1.67 -12.52 9.77
CA VAL A 45 -0.86 -11.75 10.72
C VAL A 45 -1.76 -10.84 11.55
N ARG A 46 -1.44 -10.65 12.83
CA ARG A 46 -2.17 -9.78 13.76
C ARG A 46 -1.29 -8.63 14.22
N ASN A 47 -1.88 -7.51 14.62
CA ASN A 47 -1.15 -6.38 15.22
C ASN A 47 0.01 -5.89 14.36
N TYR A 48 -0.19 -5.75 13.05
CA TYR A 48 0.82 -5.21 12.14
C TYR A 48 0.31 -3.93 11.48
N SER A 49 1.23 -3.10 10.99
CA SER A 49 0.92 -1.85 10.29
C SER A 49 1.06 -2.08 8.79
N VAL A 50 0.03 -1.70 8.04
CA VAL A 50 0.04 -1.73 6.58
C VAL A 50 0.19 -0.33 6.04
N PHE A 51 1.31 -0.11 5.36
CA PHE A 51 1.58 1.08 4.57
C PHE A 51 1.02 0.89 3.17
N ILE A 52 0.05 1.71 2.79
CA ILE A 52 -0.43 1.80 1.41
C ILE A 52 0.31 2.98 0.79
N VAL A 53 1.11 2.72 -0.24
CA VAL A 53 1.92 3.75 -0.89
C VAL A 53 1.49 3.93 -2.33
N GLU A 54 1.43 5.17 -2.79
CA GLU A 54 0.94 5.49 -4.13
C GLU A 54 1.88 5.02 -5.23
N ASN A 55 3.16 5.42 -5.14
CA ASN A 55 4.13 5.21 -6.20
C ASN A 55 5.26 4.25 -5.77
N ASN A 56 6.12 3.86 -6.72
CA ASN A 56 7.21 2.92 -6.46
C ASN A 56 8.34 3.52 -5.61
N LEU A 57 8.57 4.83 -5.72
CA LEU A 57 9.60 5.52 -4.95
C LEU A 57 9.27 5.43 -3.46
N ASN A 58 8.02 5.73 -3.07
CA ASN A 58 7.54 5.63 -1.69
C ASN A 58 7.73 4.22 -1.13
N LEU A 59 7.47 3.18 -1.93
CA LEU A 59 7.67 1.78 -1.50
C LEU A 59 9.14 1.49 -1.16
N LEU A 60 10.06 1.95 -2.00
CA LEU A 60 11.49 1.69 -1.88
C LEU A 60 12.16 2.54 -0.80
N THR A 61 11.64 3.74 -0.54
CA THR A 61 12.20 4.67 0.46
C THR A 61 11.67 4.46 1.87
N LEU A 62 10.60 3.67 2.05
CA LEU A 62 10.11 3.31 3.38
C LEU A 62 11.23 2.69 4.22
N PRO A 63 11.46 3.20 5.45
CA PRO A 63 12.43 2.62 6.36
C PRO A 63 11.91 1.31 6.96
N SER A 64 12.79 0.56 7.62
CA SER A 64 12.37 -0.56 8.45
C SER A 64 11.36 -0.10 9.51
N PHE A 65 10.34 -0.92 9.74
CA PHE A 65 9.25 -0.62 10.65
C PHE A 65 8.80 -1.91 11.33
N ARG A 66 8.89 -1.97 12.66
CA ARG A 66 8.49 -3.16 13.45
C ARG A 66 7.04 -3.52 13.14
N ARG A 67 6.81 -4.78 12.78
CA ARG A 67 5.54 -5.33 12.27
C ARG A 67 4.96 -4.49 11.12
N GLY A 68 5.82 -4.00 10.23
CA GLY A 68 5.43 -3.18 9.09
C GLY A 68 5.41 -3.98 7.79
N MET A 69 4.39 -3.75 6.97
CA MET A 69 4.31 -4.22 5.60
C MET A 69 3.82 -3.08 4.71
N ALA A 70 4.39 -2.94 3.53
CA ALA A 70 3.97 -1.96 2.54
C ALA A 70 3.34 -2.64 1.33
N ILE A 71 2.31 -2.02 0.76
CA ILE A 71 1.60 -2.46 -0.44
C ILE A 71 1.49 -1.25 -1.37
N ARG A 72 1.89 -1.41 -2.64
CA ARG A 72 1.67 -0.35 -3.64
C ARG A 72 0.19 -0.27 -4.03
N GLY A 73 -0.42 0.88 -3.78
CA GLY A 73 -1.76 1.24 -4.19
C GLY A 73 -1.75 1.89 -5.58
N GLU A 74 -2.00 1.11 -6.62
CA GLU A 74 -2.06 1.62 -8.00
C GLU A 74 -3.40 2.34 -8.28
N GLY A 75 -3.53 3.61 -7.87
CA GLY A 75 -4.64 4.49 -8.25
C GLY A 75 -6.05 3.89 -8.03
N ILE A 76 -6.82 3.71 -9.11
CA ILE A 76 -8.18 3.11 -9.09
C ILE A 76 -8.19 1.72 -8.43
N ALA A 77 -7.07 1.00 -8.49
CA ALA A 77 -6.95 -0.36 -8.02
C ALA A 77 -6.89 -0.49 -6.48
N VAL A 78 -6.94 0.63 -5.77
CA VAL A 78 -7.18 0.75 -4.32
C VAL A 78 -8.56 0.26 -3.92
N THR A 79 -9.58 0.39 -4.79
CA THR A 79 -10.92 -0.16 -4.51
C THR A 79 -10.89 -1.67 -4.33
N ARG A 80 -10.01 -2.37 -5.05
CA ARG A 80 -9.84 -3.83 -4.94
C ARG A 80 -9.22 -4.29 -3.62
N LEU A 81 -8.83 -3.36 -2.74
CA LEU A 81 -8.35 -3.68 -1.39
C LEU A 81 -9.49 -3.99 -0.42
N GLU A 82 -10.74 -3.66 -0.76
CA GLU A 82 -11.94 -3.95 0.06
C GLU A 82 -12.06 -5.43 0.43
N ASP A 83 -11.60 -6.31 -0.45
CA ASP A 83 -11.62 -7.74 -0.20
C ASP A 83 -10.55 -8.24 0.80
N LEU A 84 -9.57 -7.39 1.15
CA LEU A 84 -8.50 -7.75 2.08
C LEU A 84 -9.00 -7.51 3.50
N SER A 85 -9.80 -8.44 4.02
CA SER A 85 -10.34 -8.38 5.39
C SER A 85 -9.27 -8.23 6.48
N CYS A 86 -8.01 -8.61 6.20
CA CYS A 86 -6.88 -8.36 7.07
C CYS A 86 -6.62 -6.85 7.29
N LEU A 87 -6.90 -5.99 6.30
CA LEU A 87 -6.68 -4.54 6.42
C LEU A 87 -7.62 -3.90 7.44
N SER A 88 -8.88 -4.34 7.52
CA SER A 88 -9.85 -3.82 8.48
C SER A 88 -9.48 -4.07 9.94
N ARG A 89 -8.60 -5.05 10.20
CA ARG A 89 -8.19 -5.47 11.55
C ARG A 89 -6.83 -4.93 11.98
N ASN A 90 -6.17 -4.18 11.11
CA ASN A 90 -4.80 -3.72 11.30
C ASN A 90 -4.71 -2.21 11.13
N GLN A 91 -3.60 -1.64 11.61
CA GLN A 91 -3.35 -0.22 11.45
C GLN A 91 -3.05 0.06 9.98
N LEU A 92 -3.79 0.99 9.38
CA LEU A 92 -3.60 1.38 7.99
C LEU A 92 -3.03 2.79 7.92
N ILE A 93 -1.93 2.91 7.18
CA ILE A 93 -1.16 4.13 7.00
C ILE A 93 -1.04 4.37 5.50
N TYR A 94 -1.46 5.53 5.01
CA TYR A 94 -1.32 5.91 3.62
C TYR A 94 -0.23 6.96 3.44
N TRP A 95 0.59 6.79 2.40
CA TRP A 95 1.56 7.78 1.96
C TRP A 95 1.47 7.98 0.44
N GLY A 96 0.84 9.08 0.06
CA GLY A 96 0.78 9.56 -1.33
C GLY A 96 1.51 10.87 -1.52
N ASP A 97 1.52 11.31 -2.77
CA ASP A 97 2.07 12.61 -3.15
C ASP A 97 1.11 13.74 -2.71
N LEU A 98 1.66 14.92 -2.40
CA LEU A 98 0.88 16.06 -1.88
C LEU A 98 0.23 16.82 -3.05
N ASP A 99 -0.65 16.13 -3.78
CA ASP A 99 -1.38 16.65 -4.93
C ASP A 99 -2.84 16.16 -4.97
N VAL A 100 -3.55 16.52 -6.04
CA VAL A 100 -4.96 16.18 -6.22
C VAL A 100 -5.18 14.66 -6.29
N GLU A 101 -4.31 13.91 -6.97
CA GLU A 101 -4.48 12.47 -7.14
C GLU A 101 -4.24 11.73 -5.82
N GLY A 102 -3.19 12.09 -5.08
CA GLY A 102 -2.92 11.54 -3.75
C GLY A 102 -4.08 11.76 -2.78
N PHE A 103 -4.71 12.94 -2.78
CA PHE A 103 -5.90 13.20 -1.97
C PHE A 103 -7.15 12.45 -2.45
N GLN A 104 -7.32 12.22 -3.76
CA GLN A 104 -8.40 11.39 -4.28
C GLN A 104 -8.25 9.93 -3.84
N ILE A 105 -7.04 9.39 -3.87
CA ILE A 105 -6.76 8.03 -3.38
C ILE A 105 -7.03 7.94 -1.87
N LEU A 106 -6.55 8.90 -1.08
CA LEU A 106 -6.81 8.96 0.37
C LEU A 106 -8.32 9.01 0.68
N SER A 107 -9.08 9.79 -0.08
CA SER A 107 -10.54 9.86 0.06
C SER A 107 -11.20 8.51 -0.21
N ARG A 108 -10.80 7.81 -1.29
CA ARG A 108 -11.28 6.45 -1.59
C ARG A 108 -10.90 5.45 -0.49
N LEU A 109 -9.67 5.52 0.02
CA LEU A 109 -9.24 4.67 1.13
C LEU A 109 -10.07 4.89 2.39
N ARG A 110 -10.35 6.15 2.75
CA ARG A 110 -11.16 6.47 3.93
C ARG A 110 -12.63 6.06 3.79
N ASN A 111 -13.17 6.05 2.56
CA ASN A 111 -14.50 5.51 2.31
C ASN A 111 -14.58 3.99 2.56
N LEU A 112 -13.51 3.25 2.25
CA LEU A 112 -13.43 1.79 2.47
C LEU A 112 -13.01 1.44 3.91
N PHE A 113 -12.07 2.21 4.45
CA PHE A 113 -11.42 2.01 5.73
C PHE A 113 -11.34 3.34 6.48
N PRO A 114 -12.38 3.71 7.24
CA PRO A 114 -12.44 5.01 7.92
C PRO A 114 -11.30 5.29 8.90
N HIS A 115 -10.61 4.24 9.37
CA HIS A 115 -9.48 4.33 10.31
C HIS A 115 -8.12 4.57 9.64
N VAL A 116 -8.04 4.72 8.31
CA VAL A 116 -6.80 5.03 7.59
C VAL A 116 -6.24 6.38 8.01
N ARG A 117 -4.97 6.37 8.43
CA ARG A 117 -4.19 7.59 8.71
C ARG A 117 -3.30 7.91 7.53
N SER A 118 -3.18 9.18 7.16
CA SER A 118 -2.20 9.65 6.18
C SER A 118 -0.92 10.12 6.88
N VAL A 119 0.23 9.99 6.23
CA VAL A 119 1.51 10.55 6.70
C VAL A 119 2.07 11.48 5.62
N MET A 120 2.79 12.52 6.02
CA MET A 120 3.47 13.43 5.10
C MET A 120 2.54 14.15 4.09
N MET A 121 1.25 14.25 4.40
CA MET A 121 0.21 14.85 3.54
C MET A 121 -0.62 15.91 4.29
N ASP A 122 -0.01 16.64 5.22
CA ASP A 122 -0.64 17.73 5.95
C ASP A 122 -0.06 19.10 5.59
N GLN A 123 -0.72 20.14 6.05
CA GLN A 123 -0.34 21.52 5.75
C GLN A 123 1.05 21.88 6.34
N GLU A 124 1.43 21.28 7.46
CA GLU A 124 2.74 21.51 8.07
C GLU A 124 3.87 20.97 7.20
N MET A 125 3.67 19.77 6.64
CA MET A 125 4.58 19.16 5.67
C MET A 125 4.68 19.97 4.38
N LEU A 126 3.56 20.48 3.86
CA LEU A 126 3.56 21.39 2.71
C LEU A 126 4.34 22.68 3.00
N ASN A 127 4.11 23.29 4.17
CA ASN A 127 4.75 24.54 4.55
C ASN A 127 6.27 24.38 4.76
N SER A 128 6.68 23.31 5.43
CA SER A 128 8.10 23.03 5.71
C SER A 128 8.92 22.73 4.44
N HIS A 129 8.25 22.28 3.37
CA HIS A 129 8.89 21.95 2.08
C HIS A 129 8.45 22.89 0.96
N ALA A 130 8.00 24.11 1.27
CA ALA A 130 7.49 25.06 0.28
C ALA A 130 8.48 25.36 -0.86
N ALA A 131 9.79 25.29 -0.60
CA ALA A 131 10.83 25.46 -1.60
C ALA A 131 10.88 24.35 -2.67
N ALA A 132 10.29 23.19 -2.39
CA ALA A 132 10.21 22.05 -3.30
C ALA A 132 8.94 22.04 -4.17
N ILE A 133 8.04 23.03 -3.99
CA ILE A 133 6.81 23.13 -4.78
C ILE A 133 7.17 23.48 -6.23
N ALA A 134 6.77 22.61 -7.15
CA ALA A 134 6.94 22.80 -8.58
C ALA A 134 5.59 23.04 -9.27
N LYS A 135 5.63 23.56 -10.51
CA LYS A 135 4.44 23.70 -11.34
C LYS A 135 3.91 22.31 -11.69
N GLY A 136 2.64 22.04 -11.40
CA GLY A 136 2.01 20.75 -11.72
C GLY A 136 2.05 20.46 -13.22
N ASN A 137 2.17 19.18 -13.57
CA ASN A 137 2.03 18.75 -14.96
C ASN A 137 0.60 19.02 -15.44
N PRO A 138 0.42 19.57 -16.65
CA PRO A 138 -0.93 19.74 -17.21
C PRO A 138 -1.61 18.38 -17.35
N SER A 139 -2.88 18.32 -16.92
CA SER A 139 -3.77 17.17 -17.04
C SER A 139 -4.17 16.91 -18.50
#